data_AF-A0A9P7XXX5-F1
#
_entry.id   AF-A0A9P7XXX5-F1
#
_cell.length_a   1.000
_cell.length_b   1.000
_cell.length_c   1.000
_cell.angle_alpha   90.00
_cell.angle_beta   90.00
_cell.angle_gamma   90.00
#
_symmetry.space_group_name_H-M   'P 1'
#
loop_
_entity.id
_entity.type
_entity.pdbx_description
1 polymer ?
#
loop_
_entity_poly.entity_id
_entity_poly.type
_entity_poly.pdbx_seq_one_letter_code
_entity_poly.pdbx_strand_id
1 'polypeptide(L)'
;MAHRFLASTPLLSRTSLSLTARARAAVPAQYANYVTASAVVMAGGKAKKATPKIKAQSNSFRKKKASDDDKGESGSGGATRLNEKYYKPSVPVKVEEFLPSTATKEHVGQVLGFPSTVIPALAQTAYPTLLNEQFELIKPAALVVRESTVSFLEKVDKAMKTPSSQSRIVLTGEAGSGKSALLLQTVSHCLSAGWIVIYVPKATTWMNSSFAYNKVANTTSFVQPLLASNLVGQIQNVNKSVLDKITTSETAMVGRHEVEKGTKLSALLEVGVKDQFAAQDVMEVFMKEIGAQNGIPTLVAVDEVNSFFRPTQYLSQDGKELDPEHLKLSKLFLNYISGKSTFKHGAVVAATSNTLLANKSEVLDVTLGVKEVSPYKRLSQTILPWTQGLTSVEVPNYTREEAKGVFDYYKKANIFFDAASEPFFLNKFITSNGNPRKFFTSCAKGI
;
A
#
# COMPACT_ATOMS: atom_id res chain seq x y z
N MET A 1 1.06 59.77 -50.11
CA MET A 1 0.71 58.82 -51.20
C MET A 1 1.18 57.43 -50.78
N ALA A 2 0.45 56.32 -50.87
CA ALA A 2 -0.95 56.02 -51.16
C ALA A 2 -1.12 54.51 -50.90
N HIS A 3 -2.21 54.14 -50.21
CA HIS A 3 -3.04 52.92 -50.35
C HIS A 3 -2.40 51.50 -50.23
N ARG A 4 -2.81 50.63 -49.28
CA ARG A 4 -4.07 49.84 -49.13
C ARG A 4 -4.10 48.51 -49.93
N PHE A 5 -4.30 47.43 -49.16
CA PHE A 5 -5.30 46.33 -49.32
C PHE A 5 -4.96 44.97 -49.96
N LEU A 6 -5.38 43.93 -49.18
CA LEU A 6 -6.06 42.65 -49.53
C LEU A 6 -5.27 41.63 -50.38
N ALA A 7 -5.51 40.33 -50.35
CA ALA A 7 -6.11 39.32 -49.48
C ALA A 7 -5.99 38.00 -50.29
N SER A 8 -5.77 36.85 -49.65
CA SER A 8 -6.41 35.56 -50.01
C SER A 8 -5.69 34.37 -49.36
N THR A 9 -6.40 33.66 -48.51
CA THR A 9 -6.26 32.21 -48.32
C THR A 9 -6.95 31.51 -49.50
N PRO A 10 -6.58 30.26 -49.88
CA PRO A 10 -7.33 29.14 -49.33
C PRO A 10 -6.61 27.76 -49.24
N LEU A 11 -7.23 26.90 -48.42
CA LEU A 11 -7.45 25.44 -48.57
C LEU A 11 -6.38 24.38 -48.23
N LEU A 12 -6.86 23.47 -47.38
CA LEU A 12 -6.34 22.18 -46.94
C LEU A 12 -6.33 21.09 -48.04
N SER A 13 -5.36 20.16 -47.98
CA SER A 13 -5.61 18.69 -47.96
C SER A 13 -4.31 17.93 -47.60
N ARG A 14 -4.27 17.25 -46.45
CA ARG A 14 -4.34 15.78 -46.28
C ARG A 14 -3.16 14.99 -46.88
N THR A 15 -2.16 14.65 -46.06
CA THR A 15 -1.90 13.34 -45.42
C THR A 15 -0.97 12.41 -46.21
N SER A 16 0.19 12.08 -45.63
CA SER A 16 0.64 10.68 -45.48
C SER A 16 1.85 10.56 -44.54
N LEU A 17 1.60 9.89 -43.40
CA LEU A 17 2.44 8.88 -42.74
C LEU A 17 3.94 9.17 -42.50
N SER A 18 4.29 9.33 -41.23
CA SER A 18 5.55 8.82 -40.69
C SER A 18 5.33 8.13 -39.33
N LEU A 19 5.62 6.84 -39.31
CA LEU A 19 5.56 5.93 -38.19
C LEU A 19 6.74 6.22 -37.24
N THR A 20 6.51 6.76 -36.04
CA THR A 20 7.54 6.86 -35.00
C THR A 20 7.19 5.97 -33.82
N ALA A 21 8.00 4.92 -33.65
CA ALA A 21 7.97 4.00 -32.53
C ALA A 21 8.13 4.75 -31.20
N ARG A 22 7.16 4.57 -30.28
CA ARG A 22 7.28 4.97 -28.88
C ARG A 22 8.29 4.05 -28.18
N ALA A 23 9.55 4.45 -28.17
CA ALA A 23 10.51 3.92 -27.20
C ALA A 23 10.11 4.44 -25.81
N ARG A 24 9.74 3.53 -24.90
CA ARG A 24 9.58 3.84 -23.47
C ARG A 24 10.94 4.27 -22.93
N ALA A 25 11.07 5.54 -22.54
CA ALA A 25 12.21 6.00 -21.77
C ALA A 25 12.18 5.32 -20.39
N ALA A 26 13.08 4.36 -20.18
CA ALA A 26 13.39 3.84 -18.86
C ALA A 26 14.21 4.92 -18.13
N VAL A 27 13.67 5.47 -17.04
CA VAL A 27 14.42 6.34 -16.13
C VAL A 27 15.39 5.44 -15.36
N PRO A 28 16.71 5.60 -15.48
CA PRO A 28 17.64 4.85 -14.65
C PRO A 28 17.56 5.43 -13.22
N ALA A 29 17.18 4.59 -12.26
CA ALA A 29 17.37 4.89 -10.84
C ALA A 29 18.88 5.01 -10.58
N GLN A 30 19.37 6.24 -10.45
CA GLN A 30 20.72 6.48 -9.97
C GLN A 30 20.76 6.14 -8.47
N TYR A 31 21.29 4.95 -8.15
CA TYR A 31 21.73 4.65 -6.80
C TYR A 31 22.98 5.50 -6.52
N ALA A 32 22.82 6.56 -5.75
CA ALA A 32 23.95 7.26 -5.17
C ALA A 32 24.57 6.37 -4.08
N ASN A 33 25.78 5.86 -4.35
CA ASN A 33 26.59 5.19 -3.34
C ASN A 33 27.08 6.23 -2.33
N TYR A 34 26.52 6.24 -1.13
CA TYR A 34 27.06 7.02 -0.02
C TYR A 34 27.86 6.13 0.93
N VAL A 35 29.09 6.57 1.15
CA VAL A 35 30.11 6.02 2.02
C VAL A 35 29.66 6.19 3.48
N THR A 36 29.40 5.09 4.19
CA THR A 36 29.37 5.11 5.65
C THR A 36 30.80 5.10 6.17
N ALA A 37 31.24 6.24 6.68
CA ALA A 37 32.50 6.36 7.41
C ALA A 37 32.40 5.57 8.73
N SER A 38 33.18 4.51 8.84
CA SER A 38 33.60 3.91 10.11
C SER A 38 34.98 3.29 9.91
N ALA A 39 35.99 4.17 9.82
CA ALA A 39 37.38 3.75 9.92
C ALA A 39 37.73 3.63 11.40
N VAL A 40 37.63 2.41 11.94
CA VAL A 40 38.28 2.08 13.22
C VAL A 40 39.75 1.85 12.92
N VAL A 41 40.57 2.74 13.46
CA VAL A 41 42.03 2.71 13.46
C VAL A 41 42.51 1.45 14.20
N MET A 42 43.19 0.54 13.51
CA MET A 42 43.97 -0.52 14.15
C MET A 42 45.45 -0.33 13.79
N ALA A 43 46.23 -0.14 14.85
CA ALA A 43 47.65 0.17 14.85
C ALA A 43 48.50 -0.93 14.19
N GLY A 44 49.59 -0.49 13.55
CA GLY A 44 50.53 -1.35 12.85
C GLY A 44 51.39 -2.21 13.79
N GLY A 45 51.59 -3.46 13.38
CA GLY A 45 52.60 -4.37 13.94
C GLY A 45 53.09 -5.32 12.85
N LYS A 46 54.34 -5.17 12.42
CA LYS A 46 55.02 -6.07 11.47
C LYS A 46 55.37 -7.39 12.17
N ALA A 47 55.01 -8.52 11.57
CA ALA A 47 55.70 -9.80 11.83
C ALA A 47 55.72 -10.69 10.57
N LYS A 48 56.93 -11.01 10.10
CA LYS A 48 57.22 -12.04 9.09
C LYS A 48 57.10 -13.42 9.75
N LYS A 49 56.55 -14.44 9.06
CA LYS A 49 57.10 -15.80 9.04
C LYS A 49 56.42 -16.76 8.03
N ALA A 50 57.29 -17.32 7.19
CA ALA A 50 57.38 -18.70 6.69
C ALA A 50 56.10 -19.51 6.35
N THR A 51 56.01 -19.92 5.09
CA THR A 51 55.20 -21.04 4.60
C THR A 51 55.73 -22.40 5.07
N PRO A 52 54.86 -23.35 5.43
CA PRO A 52 55.12 -24.75 5.19
C PRO A 52 54.06 -25.37 4.27
N LYS A 53 54.53 -26.15 3.29
CA LYS A 53 53.72 -27.02 2.45
C LYS A 53 53.39 -28.29 3.25
N ILE A 54 52.11 -28.66 3.33
CA ILE A 54 51.70 -30.04 3.64
C ILE A 54 50.67 -30.48 2.60
N LYS A 55 50.98 -31.60 1.94
CA LYS A 55 50.14 -32.31 0.98
C LYS A 55 48.93 -32.92 1.70
N ALA A 56 47.73 -32.73 1.15
CA ALA A 56 46.60 -33.61 1.41
C ALA A 56 45.91 -33.92 0.08
N GLN A 57 45.79 -35.22 -0.21
CA GLN A 57 45.22 -35.80 -1.42
C GLN A 57 43.73 -35.43 -1.55
N SER A 58 43.33 -34.86 -2.68
CA SER A 58 41.93 -34.77 -3.07
C SER A 58 41.55 -35.97 -3.93
N ASN A 59 40.65 -36.81 -3.43
CA ASN A 59 39.98 -37.83 -4.23
C ASN A 59 38.98 -37.17 -5.17
N SER A 60 39.31 -37.11 -6.46
CA SER A 60 38.40 -36.66 -7.51
C SER A 60 37.37 -37.74 -7.83
N PHE A 61 36.10 -37.52 -7.52
CA PHE A 61 35.00 -38.28 -8.11
C PHE A 61 34.80 -37.82 -9.56
N ARG A 62 35.30 -38.62 -10.50
CA ARG A 62 35.11 -38.43 -11.95
C ARG A 62 33.71 -38.92 -12.32
N LYS A 63 32.76 -38.01 -12.53
CA LYS A 63 31.41 -38.36 -13.00
C LYS A 63 31.48 -38.76 -14.48
N LYS A 64 30.97 -39.97 -14.77
CA LYS A 64 30.90 -40.59 -16.09
C LYS A 64 30.00 -39.73 -17.00
N LYS A 65 30.51 -39.33 -18.18
CA LYS A 65 29.72 -38.69 -19.24
C LYS A 65 28.71 -39.71 -19.76
N ALA A 66 27.42 -39.44 -19.56
CA ALA A 66 26.36 -39.95 -20.43
C ALA A 66 26.11 -38.84 -21.46
N SER A 67 26.14 -39.24 -22.73
CA SER A 67 25.80 -38.43 -23.90
C SER A 67 24.32 -38.11 -23.89
N ASP A 68 23.98 -36.83 -23.95
CA ASP A 68 22.71 -36.41 -24.53
C ASP A 68 22.98 -35.16 -25.38
N ASP A 69 22.59 -35.27 -26.64
CA ASP A 69 22.61 -34.22 -27.64
C ASP A 69 21.49 -33.24 -27.31
N ASP A 70 21.82 -31.99 -26.98
CA ASP A 70 20.90 -30.89 -27.26
C ASP A 70 21.66 -29.58 -27.56
N LYS A 71 21.42 -29.05 -28.76
CA LYS A 71 21.90 -27.75 -29.20
C LYS A 71 20.99 -26.67 -28.60
N GLY A 72 21.33 -26.19 -27.41
CA GLY A 72 20.72 -24.99 -26.84
C GLY A 72 21.52 -23.74 -27.21
N GLU A 73 20.99 -22.92 -28.12
CA GLU A 73 21.46 -21.56 -28.37
C GLU A 73 21.53 -20.75 -27.07
N SER A 74 22.65 -20.05 -26.89
CA SER A 74 22.87 -19.09 -25.81
C SER A 74 21.98 -17.86 -26.01
N GLY A 75 20.73 -17.94 -25.56
CA GLY A 75 19.84 -16.79 -25.42
C GLY A 75 20.16 -16.03 -24.13
N SER A 76 20.74 -14.83 -24.25
CA SER A 76 20.84 -13.88 -23.14
C SER A 76 19.43 -13.40 -22.74
N GLY A 77 18.95 -13.81 -21.57
CA GLY A 77 17.67 -13.37 -21.04
C GLY A 77 17.34 -14.15 -19.78
N GLY A 78 17.79 -13.65 -18.63
CA GLY A 78 17.55 -14.25 -17.32
C GLY A 78 16.08 -14.16 -16.90
N ALA A 79 15.24 -15.03 -17.45
CA ALA A 79 14.01 -15.48 -16.81
C ALA A 79 14.18 -16.98 -16.63
N THR A 80 14.56 -17.41 -15.42
CA THR A 80 14.61 -18.82 -15.06
C THR A 80 13.25 -19.41 -15.39
N ARG A 81 13.16 -20.25 -16.42
CA ARG A 81 11.91 -20.96 -16.74
C ARG A 81 11.57 -21.81 -15.52
N LEU A 82 10.55 -21.38 -14.78
CA LEU A 82 10.06 -22.11 -13.62
C LEU A 82 9.65 -23.51 -14.09
N ASN A 83 9.99 -24.53 -13.30
CA ASN A 83 9.73 -25.91 -13.67
C ASN A 83 8.21 -26.13 -13.80
N GLU A 84 7.73 -26.37 -15.02
CA GLU A 84 6.31 -26.54 -15.35
C GLU A 84 5.63 -27.67 -14.56
N LYS A 85 6.41 -28.64 -14.07
CA LYS A 85 5.92 -29.70 -13.19
C LYS A 85 5.46 -29.18 -11.81
N TYR A 86 6.08 -28.11 -11.31
CA TYR A 86 5.82 -27.54 -9.99
C TYR A 86 5.13 -26.17 -10.05
N TYR A 87 5.21 -25.49 -11.18
CA TYR A 87 4.63 -24.18 -11.41
C TYR A 87 3.61 -24.26 -12.55
N LYS A 88 2.34 -24.36 -12.16
CA LYS A 88 1.22 -24.35 -13.10
C LYS A 88 0.80 -22.89 -13.35
N PRO A 89 0.86 -22.38 -14.59
CA PRO A 89 0.37 -21.04 -14.87
C PRO A 89 -1.14 -20.99 -14.62
N SER A 90 -1.61 -19.92 -13.97
CA SER A 90 -3.05 -19.73 -13.77
C SER A 90 -3.74 -19.35 -15.08
N VAL A 91 -4.99 -19.75 -15.20
CA VAL A 91 -5.85 -19.36 -16.33
C VAL A 91 -6.55 -18.05 -15.96
N PRO A 92 -6.47 -17.00 -16.80
CA PRO A 92 -7.20 -15.76 -16.54
C PRO A 92 -8.71 -16.04 -16.46
N VAL A 93 -9.33 -15.60 -15.37
CA VAL A 93 -10.77 -15.82 -15.14
C VAL A 93 -11.54 -14.58 -15.55
N LYS A 94 -12.62 -14.75 -16.31
CA LYS A 94 -13.55 -13.66 -16.59
C LYS A 94 -14.44 -13.43 -15.36
N VAL A 95 -14.32 -12.26 -14.75
CA VAL A 95 -15.13 -11.82 -13.60
C VAL A 95 -15.76 -10.46 -13.92
N GLU A 96 -16.89 -10.18 -13.29
CA GLU A 96 -17.55 -8.87 -13.35
C GLU A 96 -16.79 -7.85 -12.49
N GLU A 97 -16.95 -6.55 -12.78
CA GLU A 97 -16.24 -5.48 -12.08
C GLU A 97 -16.93 -5.09 -10.75
N PHE A 98 -16.11 -4.76 -9.75
CA PHE A 98 -16.52 -4.29 -8.44
C PHE A 98 -16.79 -2.78 -8.46
N LEU A 99 -18.03 -2.40 -8.73
CA LEU A 99 -18.51 -1.03 -8.81
C LEU A 99 -19.47 -0.74 -7.64
N PRO A 100 -19.74 0.54 -7.32
CA PRO A 100 -20.75 0.91 -6.34
C PRO A 100 -22.13 0.30 -6.61
N SER A 101 -22.49 0.07 -7.88
CA SER A 101 -23.74 -0.60 -8.27
C SER A 101 -23.76 -2.11 -8.02
N THR A 102 -22.59 -2.78 -8.02
CA THR A 102 -22.46 -4.23 -7.80
C THR A 102 -22.08 -4.57 -6.36
N ALA A 103 -21.78 -3.58 -5.52
CA ALA A 103 -21.51 -3.73 -4.10
C ALA A 103 -22.81 -3.92 -3.27
N THR A 104 -23.71 -4.79 -3.72
CA THR A 104 -25.03 -5.04 -3.11
C THR A 104 -25.12 -6.43 -2.49
N LYS A 105 -26.17 -6.65 -1.68
CA LYS A 105 -26.43 -7.95 -1.04
C LYS A 105 -26.62 -9.10 -2.04
N GLU A 106 -27.05 -8.80 -3.26
CA GLU A 106 -27.26 -9.78 -4.34
C GLU A 106 -25.96 -10.44 -4.82
N HIS A 107 -24.83 -9.73 -4.68
CA HIS A 107 -23.52 -10.19 -5.11
C HIS A 107 -22.74 -10.87 -3.98
N VAL A 108 -23.31 -11.01 -2.78
CA VAL A 108 -22.64 -11.68 -1.65
C VAL A 108 -22.25 -13.10 -2.04
N GLY A 109 -20.99 -13.45 -1.78
CA GLY A 109 -20.37 -14.71 -2.16
C GLY A 109 -19.81 -14.75 -3.60
N GLN A 110 -20.05 -13.73 -4.42
CA GLN A 110 -19.47 -13.66 -5.76
C GLN A 110 -18.09 -13.00 -5.75
N VAL A 111 -17.19 -13.45 -6.62
CA VAL A 111 -15.85 -12.87 -6.79
C VAL A 111 -15.89 -11.84 -7.92
N LEU A 112 -15.64 -10.58 -7.57
CA LEU A 112 -15.64 -9.45 -8.49
C LEU A 112 -14.22 -8.88 -8.64
N GLY A 113 -13.86 -8.53 -9.88
CA GLY A 113 -12.58 -7.92 -10.23
C GLY A 113 -12.55 -6.42 -9.94
N PHE A 114 -11.38 -5.87 -9.63
CA PHE A 114 -11.27 -4.41 -9.50
C PHE A 114 -11.57 -3.72 -10.84
N PRO A 115 -12.26 -2.56 -10.85
CA PRO A 115 -12.56 -1.83 -12.08
C PRO A 115 -11.28 -1.46 -12.84
N SER A 116 -11.33 -1.60 -14.16
CA SER A 116 -10.23 -1.21 -15.05
C SER A 116 -9.80 0.26 -14.91
N THR A 117 -10.72 1.13 -14.49
CA THR A 117 -10.47 2.56 -14.19
C THR A 117 -9.64 2.78 -12.93
N VAL A 118 -9.75 1.88 -11.94
CA VAL A 118 -9.15 2.02 -10.61
C VAL A 118 -7.80 1.28 -10.51
N ILE A 119 -7.62 0.20 -11.28
CA ILE A 119 -6.37 -0.59 -11.29
C ILE A 119 -5.10 0.29 -11.47
N PRO A 120 -5.04 1.26 -12.40
CA PRO A 120 -3.86 2.12 -12.55
C PRO A 120 -3.57 2.96 -11.29
N ALA A 121 -4.61 3.41 -10.59
CA ALA A 121 -4.46 4.18 -9.35
C ALA A 121 -3.96 3.29 -8.21
N LEU A 122 -4.53 2.09 -8.05
CA LEU A 122 -4.10 1.11 -7.05
C LEU A 122 -2.66 0.62 -7.27
N ALA A 123 -2.24 0.52 -8.54
CA ALA A 123 -0.87 0.17 -8.89
C ALA A 123 0.15 1.22 -8.40
N GLN A 124 -0.24 2.50 -8.27
CA GLN A 124 0.64 3.56 -7.73
C GLN A 124 0.78 3.48 -6.21
N THR A 125 -0.31 3.12 -5.51
CA THR A 125 -0.29 3.00 -4.05
C THR A 125 0.37 1.71 -3.57
N ALA A 126 0.55 0.73 -4.45
CA ALA A 126 0.91 -0.66 -4.16
C ALA A 126 -0.17 -1.42 -3.37
N TYR A 127 -0.30 -2.72 -3.65
CA TYR A 127 -1.19 -3.61 -2.92
C TYR A 127 -0.55 -4.06 -1.60
N PRO A 128 -1.35 -4.42 -0.57
CA PRO A 128 -0.83 -5.10 0.61
C PRO A 128 -0.04 -6.35 0.22
N THR A 129 1.16 -6.52 0.79
CA THR A 129 2.17 -7.53 0.37
C THR A 129 1.57 -8.92 0.08
N LEU A 130 0.79 -9.47 1.03
CA LEU A 130 0.21 -10.81 0.90
C LEU A 130 -0.91 -10.90 -0.14
N LEU A 131 -1.65 -9.81 -0.37
CA LEU A 131 -2.65 -9.76 -1.43
C LEU A 131 -1.99 -9.59 -2.80
N ASN A 132 -0.88 -8.86 -2.87
CA ASN A 132 -0.13 -8.71 -4.10
C ASN A 132 0.35 -10.07 -4.62
N GLU A 133 0.89 -10.93 -3.75
CA GLU A 133 1.28 -12.31 -4.11
C GLU A 133 0.10 -13.11 -4.70
N GLN A 134 -1.11 -12.93 -4.16
CA GLN A 134 -2.32 -13.62 -4.65
C GLN A 134 -2.76 -13.07 -6.01
N PHE A 135 -2.75 -11.75 -6.18
CA PHE A 135 -3.10 -11.10 -7.45
C PHE A 135 -2.05 -11.30 -8.54
N GLU A 136 -0.80 -11.59 -8.18
CA GLU A 136 0.23 -12.05 -9.10
C GLU A 136 -0.03 -13.48 -9.56
N LEU A 137 -0.44 -14.36 -8.63
CA LEU A 137 -0.76 -15.75 -8.95
C LEU A 137 -2.02 -15.88 -9.80
N ILE A 138 -3.10 -15.13 -9.52
CA ILE A 138 -4.40 -15.27 -10.19
C ILE A 138 -4.79 -13.95 -10.83
N LYS A 139 -5.13 -14.00 -12.12
CA LYS A 139 -5.59 -12.84 -12.89
C LYS A 139 -7.07 -12.96 -13.28
N PRO A 140 -7.83 -11.86 -13.27
CA PRO A 140 -7.48 -10.51 -12.80
C PRO A 140 -7.45 -10.41 -11.27
N ALA A 141 -6.98 -9.27 -10.74
CA ALA A 141 -7.07 -9.00 -9.30
C ALA A 141 -8.54 -8.88 -8.89
N ALA A 142 -9.01 -9.81 -8.07
CA ALA A 142 -10.42 -9.95 -7.73
C ALA A 142 -10.58 -10.37 -6.27
N LEU A 143 -11.68 -9.93 -5.66
CA LEU A 143 -12.03 -10.23 -4.27
C LEU A 143 -13.50 -10.62 -4.18
N VAL A 144 -13.82 -11.48 -3.21
CA VAL A 144 -15.20 -11.86 -2.91
C VAL A 144 -15.95 -10.71 -2.24
N VAL A 145 -17.19 -10.48 -2.66
CA VAL A 145 -18.13 -9.59 -1.97
C VAL A 145 -18.68 -10.34 -0.77
N ARG A 146 -18.47 -9.76 0.41
CA ARG A 146 -18.89 -10.35 1.69
C ARG A 146 -20.06 -9.60 2.26
N GLU A 147 -20.82 -10.24 3.16
CA GLU A 147 -21.85 -9.52 3.90
C GLU A 147 -21.25 -8.39 4.75
N SER A 148 -20.05 -8.63 5.32
CA SER A 148 -19.27 -7.60 6.02
C SER A 148 -18.80 -6.48 5.08
N THR A 149 -18.51 -6.77 3.80
CA THR A 149 -18.17 -5.73 2.81
C THR A 149 -19.35 -4.82 2.54
N VAL A 150 -20.52 -5.37 2.24
CA VAL A 150 -21.72 -4.57 1.91
C VAL A 150 -22.13 -3.70 3.10
N SER A 151 -22.26 -4.30 4.29
CA SER A 151 -22.62 -3.56 5.51
C SER A 151 -21.59 -2.51 5.91
N PHE A 152 -20.31 -2.73 5.62
CA PHE A 152 -19.26 -1.75 5.88
C PHE A 152 -19.29 -0.59 4.87
N LEU A 153 -19.49 -0.87 3.58
CA LEU A 153 -19.59 0.17 2.56
C LEU A 153 -20.81 1.07 2.78
N GLU A 154 -21.95 0.51 3.18
CA GLU A 154 -23.12 1.31 3.58
C GLU A 154 -22.81 2.30 4.73
N LYS A 155 -21.91 1.94 5.66
CA LYS A 155 -21.44 2.85 6.72
C LYS A 155 -20.51 3.93 6.18
N VAL A 156 -19.63 3.58 5.25
CA VAL A 156 -18.71 4.54 4.60
C VAL A 156 -19.48 5.52 3.71
N ASP A 157 -20.51 5.08 3.01
CA ASP A 157 -21.33 5.94 2.16
C ASP A 157 -22.16 6.94 2.97
N LYS A 158 -22.59 6.56 4.18
CA LYS A 158 -23.18 7.51 5.14
C LYS A 158 -22.17 8.60 5.55
N ALA A 159 -20.89 8.25 5.61
CA ALA A 159 -19.81 9.19 5.92
C ALA A 159 -19.60 10.27 4.86
N MET A 160 -20.20 10.13 3.68
CA MET A 160 -20.17 11.16 2.63
C MET A 160 -20.83 12.47 3.07
N LYS A 161 -21.77 12.41 4.02
CA LYS A 161 -22.57 13.56 4.49
C LYS A 161 -22.28 13.94 5.94
N THR A 162 -21.38 13.22 6.61
CA THR A 162 -21.07 13.44 8.03
C THR A 162 -19.60 13.79 8.21
N PRO A 163 -19.25 14.52 9.29
CA PRO A 163 -17.86 14.76 9.62
C PRO A 163 -17.14 13.46 9.92
N SER A 164 -15.85 13.41 9.59
CA SER A 164 -15.03 12.21 9.83
C SER A 164 -14.88 11.89 11.31
N SER A 165 -15.28 12.79 12.22
CA SER A 165 -15.37 12.51 13.66
C SER A 165 -16.33 11.38 14.01
N GLN A 166 -17.36 11.15 13.19
CA GLN A 166 -18.34 10.09 13.39
C GLN A 166 -17.98 8.80 12.65
N SER A 167 -16.93 8.83 11.83
CA SER A 167 -16.56 7.74 10.91
C SER A 167 -15.07 7.40 11.03
N ARG A 168 -14.62 7.18 12.26
CA ARG A 168 -13.26 6.69 12.58
C ARG A 168 -13.33 5.22 12.93
N ILE A 169 -13.09 4.38 11.93
CA ILE A 169 -13.35 2.95 12.03
C ILE A 169 -12.04 2.18 11.93
N VAL A 170 -11.82 1.27 12.87
CA VAL A 170 -10.69 0.35 12.87
C VAL A 170 -11.18 -1.07 12.62
N LEU A 171 -10.73 -1.67 11.53
CA LEU A 171 -11.01 -3.06 11.18
C LEU A 171 -10.16 -3.99 12.08
N THR A 172 -10.85 -4.81 12.86
CA THR A 172 -10.28 -5.82 13.77
C THR A 172 -10.63 -7.25 13.30
N GLY A 173 -10.06 -8.27 13.94
CA GLY A 173 -10.34 -9.68 13.66
C GLY A 173 -9.08 -10.55 13.54
N GLU A 174 -9.27 -11.86 13.34
CA GLU A 174 -8.19 -12.86 13.29
C GLU A 174 -7.12 -12.53 12.22
N ALA A 175 -5.87 -12.95 12.43
CA ALA A 175 -4.84 -12.87 11.39
C ALA A 175 -5.28 -13.64 10.14
N GLY A 176 -5.27 -12.97 8.98
CA GLY A 176 -5.74 -13.57 7.73
C GLY A 176 -7.24 -13.51 7.46
N SER A 177 -8.04 -12.87 8.33
CA SER A 177 -9.51 -12.72 8.16
C SER A 177 -9.96 -11.84 6.97
N GLY A 178 -9.04 -11.14 6.30
CA GLY A 178 -9.35 -10.30 5.15
C GLY A 178 -9.50 -8.79 5.43
N LYS A 179 -9.00 -8.28 6.57
CA LYS A 179 -9.02 -6.84 6.89
C LYS A 179 -8.45 -5.94 5.79
N SER A 180 -7.24 -6.24 5.32
CA SER A 180 -6.59 -5.51 4.23
C SER A 180 -7.37 -5.60 2.91
N ALA A 181 -8.04 -6.74 2.66
CA ALA A 181 -8.85 -6.94 1.47
C ALA A 181 -10.13 -6.09 1.53
N LEU A 182 -10.78 -6.02 2.69
CA LEU A 182 -11.93 -5.14 2.92
C LEU A 182 -11.55 -3.67 2.78
N LEU A 183 -10.43 -3.25 3.38
CA LEU A 183 -9.91 -1.88 3.25
C LEU A 183 -9.64 -1.52 1.78
N LEU A 184 -9.05 -2.44 1.01
CA LEU A 184 -8.78 -2.25 -0.41
C LEU A 184 -10.08 -2.18 -1.25
N GLN A 185 -11.10 -2.99 -0.92
CA GLN A 185 -12.43 -2.88 -1.53
C GLN A 185 -13.04 -1.49 -1.27
N THR A 186 -12.92 -0.98 -0.04
CA THR A 186 -13.37 0.38 0.31
C THR A 186 -12.63 1.45 -0.47
N VAL A 187 -11.31 1.33 -0.58
CA VAL A 187 -10.50 2.24 -1.41
C VAL A 187 -10.98 2.23 -2.87
N SER A 188 -11.20 1.04 -3.45
CA SER A 188 -11.70 0.92 -4.82
C SER A 188 -13.09 1.51 -5.00
N HIS A 189 -13.97 1.31 -4.02
CA HIS A 189 -15.31 1.87 -4.00
C HIS A 189 -15.30 3.40 -3.98
N CYS A 190 -14.52 3.99 -3.06
CA CYS A 190 -14.40 5.44 -2.93
C CYS A 190 -13.75 6.09 -4.16
N LEU A 191 -12.74 5.46 -4.78
CA LEU A 191 -12.17 5.94 -6.04
C LEU A 191 -13.22 5.94 -7.16
N SER A 192 -14.03 4.89 -7.27
CA SER A 192 -15.10 4.79 -8.27
C SER A 192 -16.21 5.82 -8.02
N ALA A 193 -16.47 6.16 -6.75
CA ALA A 193 -17.43 7.18 -6.35
C ALA A 193 -16.88 8.62 -6.45
N GLY A 194 -15.62 8.82 -6.86
CA GLY A 194 -15.01 10.14 -7.04
C GLY A 194 -14.58 10.84 -5.74
N TRP A 195 -14.33 10.09 -4.67
CA TRP A 195 -13.78 10.62 -3.42
C TRP A 195 -12.29 10.94 -3.57
N ILE A 196 -11.77 11.81 -2.69
CA ILE A 196 -10.33 11.95 -2.50
C ILE A 196 -9.86 10.79 -1.62
N VAL A 197 -8.90 10.02 -2.10
CA VAL A 197 -8.40 8.84 -1.38
C VAL A 197 -6.93 9.00 -1.05
N ILE A 198 -6.63 8.87 0.24
CA ILE A 198 -5.27 8.84 0.80
C ILE A 198 -5.08 7.45 1.40
N TYR A 199 -4.38 6.58 0.68
CA TYR A 199 -4.20 5.18 1.06
C TYR A 199 -2.76 4.86 1.44
N VAL A 200 -2.58 4.27 2.62
CA VAL A 200 -1.30 3.80 3.15
C VAL A 200 -1.39 2.27 3.31
N PRO A 201 -0.87 1.47 2.36
CA PRO A 201 -1.01 0.01 2.41
C PRO A 201 -0.10 -0.69 3.44
N LYS A 202 0.91 0.00 3.95
CA LYS A 202 1.91 -0.59 4.84
C LYS A 202 2.49 0.43 5.82
N ALA A 203 1.72 0.80 6.85
CA ALA A 203 2.15 1.75 7.87
C ALA A 203 3.43 1.31 8.62
N THR A 204 3.73 0.01 8.68
CA THR A 204 4.97 -0.47 9.30
C THR A 204 6.23 0.08 8.63
N THR A 205 6.21 0.32 7.31
CA THR A 205 7.37 0.89 6.58
C THR A 205 7.69 2.33 7.00
N TRP A 206 6.70 3.03 7.57
CA TRP A 206 6.90 4.39 8.05
C TRP A 206 7.63 4.40 9.39
N MET A 207 7.56 3.30 10.15
CA MET A 207 7.99 3.23 11.55
C MET A 207 9.23 2.34 11.76
N ASN A 208 9.67 1.61 10.73
CA ASN A 208 10.71 0.58 10.82
C ASN A 208 12.11 1.06 10.36
N SER A 209 12.40 2.35 10.48
CA SER A 209 13.69 2.94 10.07
C SER A 209 14.10 2.67 8.61
N SER A 210 13.14 2.38 7.72
CA SER A 210 13.44 2.11 6.29
C SER A 210 13.72 3.37 5.47
N PHE A 211 13.24 4.53 5.93
CA PHE A 211 13.44 5.82 5.27
C PHE A 211 14.36 6.72 6.08
N ALA A 212 15.20 7.52 5.42
CA ALA A 212 15.99 8.55 6.06
C ALA A 212 15.10 9.58 6.77
N TYR A 213 15.60 10.11 7.88
CA TYR A 213 14.87 11.04 8.74
C TYR A 213 15.80 12.14 9.25
N ASN A 214 15.26 13.35 9.37
CA ASN A 214 16.01 14.53 9.80
C ASN A 214 15.33 15.17 11.01
N LYS A 215 16.11 15.56 12.02
CA LYS A 215 15.59 16.36 13.14
C LYS A 215 15.28 17.78 12.66
N VAL A 216 14.10 18.29 13.02
CA VAL A 216 13.75 19.69 12.74
C VAL A 216 14.39 20.58 13.79
N ALA A 217 15.08 21.62 13.34
CA ALA A 217 15.78 22.57 14.21
C ALA A 217 14.83 23.12 15.29
N ASN A 218 15.34 23.23 16.52
CA ASN A 218 14.60 23.77 17.67
C ASN A 218 13.31 23.02 18.06
N THR A 219 13.13 21.78 17.60
CA THR A 219 11.99 20.94 17.99
C THR A 219 12.43 19.53 18.37
N THR A 220 11.52 18.78 19.00
CA THR A 220 11.65 17.34 19.25
C THR A 220 11.16 16.50 18.07
N SER A 221 10.73 17.14 16.98
CA SER A 221 10.12 16.47 15.84
C SER A 221 11.14 16.11 14.76
N PHE A 222 10.83 15.07 14.02
CA PHE A 222 11.61 14.55 12.91
C PHE A 222 10.75 14.46 11.66
N VAL A 223 11.36 14.71 10.51
CA VAL A 223 10.73 14.62 9.20
C VAL A 223 11.32 13.46 8.40
N GLN A 224 10.51 12.87 7.52
CA GLN A 224 10.92 11.80 6.61
C GLN A 224 10.74 12.29 5.16
N PRO A 225 11.70 13.04 4.59
CA PRO A 225 11.52 13.77 3.33
C PRO A 225 11.13 12.87 2.16
N LEU A 226 11.86 11.77 1.96
CA LEU A 226 11.62 10.82 0.87
C LEU A 226 10.25 10.15 1.01
N LEU A 227 9.86 9.77 2.23
CA LEU A 227 8.57 9.14 2.48
C LEU A 227 7.41 10.11 2.19
N ALA A 228 7.52 11.36 2.67
CA ALA A 228 6.53 12.39 2.42
C ALA A 228 6.41 12.70 0.92
N SER A 229 7.52 12.82 0.20
CA SER A 229 7.52 13.07 -1.25
C SER A 229 6.87 11.92 -2.03
N ASN A 230 7.19 10.67 -1.68
CA ASN A 230 6.57 9.49 -2.28
C ASN A 230 5.05 9.48 -2.06
N LEU A 231 4.60 9.75 -0.83
CA LEU A 231 3.17 9.81 -0.50
C LEU A 231 2.46 10.93 -1.26
N VAL A 232 3.06 12.12 -1.32
CA VAL A 232 2.54 13.27 -2.08
C VAL A 232 2.38 12.91 -3.56
N GLY A 233 3.39 12.26 -4.16
CA GLY A 233 3.33 11.79 -5.54
C GLY A 233 2.26 10.72 -5.77
N GLN A 234 2.08 9.80 -4.81
CA GLN A 234 1.00 8.81 -4.86
C GLN A 234 -0.38 9.47 -4.82
N ILE A 235 -0.62 10.38 -3.88
CA ILE A 235 -1.87 11.11 -3.75
C ILE A 235 -2.17 11.91 -5.02
N GLN A 236 -1.16 12.60 -5.56
CA GLN A 236 -1.30 13.36 -6.80
C GLN A 236 -1.70 12.44 -7.95
N ASN A 237 -1.06 11.27 -8.08
CA ASN A 237 -1.33 10.36 -9.18
C ASN A 237 -2.69 9.66 -9.10
N VAL A 238 -3.13 9.32 -7.89
CA VAL A 238 -4.41 8.65 -7.65
C VAL A 238 -5.59 9.60 -7.85
N ASN A 239 -5.46 10.86 -7.42
CA ASN A 239 -6.59 11.79 -7.33
C ASN A 239 -6.59 12.90 -8.40
N LYS A 240 -5.84 12.75 -9.50
CA LYS A 240 -5.62 13.82 -10.52
C LYS A 240 -6.90 14.52 -10.95
N SER A 241 -7.95 13.76 -11.26
CA SER A 241 -9.23 14.28 -11.77
C SER A 241 -10.00 15.16 -10.76
N VAL A 242 -9.69 15.02 -9.48
CA VAL A 242 -10.41 15.67 -8.37
C VAL A 242 -9.62 16.84 -7.82
N LEU A 243 -8.28 16.73 -7.76
CA LEU A 243 -7.39 17.72 -7.15
C LEU A 243 -7.41 19.08 -7.85
N ASP A 244 -7.63 19.12 -9.17
CA ASP A 244 -7.69 20.37 -9.93
C ASP A 244 -8.92 21.24 -9.61
N LYS A 245 -9.93 20.65 -8.94
CA LYS A 245 -11.17 21.33 -8.57
C LYS A 245 -11.06 22.09 -7.24
N ILE A 246 -9.99 21.87 -6.48
CA ILE A 246 -9.78 22.45 -5.16
C ILE A 246 -8.54 23.36 -5.22
N THR A 247 -8.67 24.53 -4.59
CA THR A 247 -7.62 25.55 -4.52
C THR A 247 -7.26 25.86 -3.07
N THR A 248 -6.06 26.34 -2.83
CA THR A 248 -5.60 26.82 -1.53
C THR A 248 -6.42 28.02 -1.06
N SER A 249 -6.73 28.06 0.24
CA SER A 249 -7.51 29.13 0.86
C SER A 249 -6.64 30.28 1.37
N GLU A 250 -5.38 30.00 1.71
CA GLU A 250 -4.40 30.93 2.25
C GLU A 250 -3.07 30.81 1.52
N THR A 251 -2.27 31.88 1.55
CA THR A 251 -0.86 31.81 1.12
C THR A 251 -0.06 31.09 2.19
N ALA A 252 0.74 30.10 1.79
CA ALA A 252 1.54 29.30 2.70
C ALA A 252 2.98 29.16 2.21
N MET A 253 3.92 29.23 3.15
CA MET A 253 5.32 28.91 2.90
C MET A 253 5.53 27.41 3.10
N VAL A 254 5.98 26.70 2.07
CA VAL A 254 6.33 25.27 2.12
C VAL A 254 7.82 25.11 1.82
N GLY A 255 8.62 24.85 2.86
CA GLY A 255 10.07 24.97 2.76
C GLY A 255 10.51 26.36 2.26
N ARG A 256 11.06 26.42 1.05
CA ARG A 256 11.52 27.67 0.41
C ARG A 256 10.56 28.23 -0.63
N HIS A 257 9.45 27.54 -0.88
CA HIS A 257 8.48 27.91 -1.91
C HIS A 257 7.32 28.66 -1.27
N GLU A 258 6.92 29.76 -1.87
CA GLU A 258 5.68 30.46 -1.53
C GLU A 258 4.56 29.93 -2.41
N VAL A 259 3.50 29.42 -1.80
CA VAL A 259 2.30 28.97 -2.51
C VAL A 259 1.21 29.99 -2.27
N GLU A 260 0.88 30.74 -3.32
CA GLU A 260 -0.16 31.77 -3.26
C GLU A 260 -1.55 31.17 -3.04
N LYS A 261 -2.43 31.97 -2.42
CA LYS A 261 -3.86 31.68 -2.34
C LYS A 261 -4.46 31.46 -3.74
N GLY A 262 -5.34 30.47 -3.88
CA GLY A 262 -5.98 30.14 -5.15
C GLY A 262 -5.19 29.17 -6.03
N THR A 263 -4.00 28.74 -5.60
CA THR A 263 -3.23 27.69 -6.28
C THR A 263 -3.97 26.36 -6.22
N LYS A 264 -4.04 25.63 -7.34
CA LYS A 264 -4.66 24.29 -7.38
C LYS A 264 -3.91 23.31 -6.47
N LEU A 265 -4.63 22.42 -5.79
CA LEU A 265 -3.99 21.42 -4.92
C LEU A 265 -3.05 20.47 -5.69
N SER A 266 -3.34 20.19 -6.97
CA SER A 266 -2.45 19.42 -7.84
C SER A 266 -1.07 20.06 -8.01
N ALA A 267 -1.03 21.39 -8.17
CA ALA A 267 0.21 22.16 -8.28
C ALA A 267 0.94 22.27 -6.93
N LEU A 268 0.21 22.41 -5.81
CA LEU A 268 0.78 22.32 -4.47
C LEU A 268 1.50 20.98 -4.25
N LEU A 269 0.87 19.86 -4.61
CA LEU A 269 1.49 18.54 -4.49
C LEU A 269 2.70 18.40 -5.42
N GLU A 270 2.68 19.00 -6.61
CA GLU A 270 3.81 18.98 -7.55
C GLU A 270 5.09 19.58 -6.94
N VAL A 271 4.96 20.61 -6.09
CA VAL A 271 6.09 21.18 -5.34
C VAL A 271 6.73 20.12 -4.45
N GLY A 272 5.93 19.33 -3.72
CA GLY A 272 6.43 18.26 -2.84
C GLY A 272 7.01 17.05 -3.59
N VAL A 273 6.58 16.81 -4.83
CA VAL A 273 7.20 15.80 -5.71
C VAL A 273 8.57 16.27 -6.21
N LYS A 274 8.71 17.56 -6.55
CA LYS A 274 9.97 18.13 -7.06
C LYS A 274 10.99 18.41 -5.95
N ASP A 275 10.52 18.83 -4.77
CA ASP A 275 11.35 19.15 -3.61
C ASP A 275 10.93 18.29 -2.41
N GLN A 276 11.68 17.21 -2.19
CA GLN A 276 11.44 16.28 -1.09
C GLN A 276 11.51 16.93 0.30
N PHE A 277 12.27 18.01 0.46
CA PHE A 277 12.42 18.68 1.76
C PHE A 277 11.20 19.55 2.08
N ALA A 278 10.50 20.05 1.05
CA ALA A 278 9.23 20.76 1.20
C ALA A 278 8.03 19.80 1.34
N ALA A 279 8.18 18.53 0.96
CA ALA A 279 7.07 17.57 0.88
C ALA A 279 6.28 17.39 2.18
N GLN A 280 6.95 17.45 3.34
CA GLN A 280 6.28 17.36 4.64
C GLN A 280 5.34 18.56 4.89
N ASP A 281 5.84 19.77 4.64
CA ASP A 281 5.06 20.99 4.83
C ASP A 281 3.92 21.07 3.80
N VAL A 282 4.19 20.65 2.56
CA VAL A 282 3.17 20.47 1.50
C VAL A 282 2.06 19.53 1.98
N MET A 283 2.39 18.40 2.60
CA MET A 283 1.40 17.45 3.11
C MET A 283 0.57 18.04 4.27
N GLU A 284 1.19 18.83 5.16
CA GLU A 284 0.49 19.50 6.27
C GLU A 284 -0.50 20.55 5.74
N VAL A 285 -0.09 21.38 4.78
CA VAL A 285 -0.97 22.35 4.10
C VAL A 285 -2.08 21.64 3.35
N PHE A 286 -1.76 20.61 2.57
CA PHE A 286 -2.72 19.82 1.80
C PHE A 286 -3.82 19.21 2.69
N MET A 287 -3.43 18.58 3.80
CA MET A 287 -4.39 17.99 4.74
C MET A 287 -5.26 19.07 5.40
N LYS A 288 -4.71 20.25 5.72
CA LYS A 288 -5.47 21.39 6.26
C LYS A 288 -6.53 21.88 5.25
N GLU A 289 -6.16 22.06 3.99
CA GLU A 289 -7.08 22.51 2.94
C GLU A 289 -8.20 21.50 2.68
N ILE A 290 -7.87 20.21 2.67
CA ILE A 290 -8.88 19.14 2.55
C ILE A 290 -9.76 19.02 3.79
N GLY A 291 -9.22 19.27 4.98
CA GLY A 291 -10.01 19.38 6.21
C GLY A 291 -11.04 20.52 6.15
N ALA A 292 -10.67 21.64 5.54
CA ALA A 292 -11.49 22.85 5.48
C ALA A 292 -12.55 22.84 4.37
N GLN A 293 -12.33 22.13 3.27
CA GLN A 293 -13.25 22.13 2.12
C GLN A 293 -14.55 21.34 2.39
N ASN A 294 -15.65 21.79 1.76
CA ASN A 294 -16.99 21.22 1.92
C ASN A 294 -17.42 20.34 0.75
N GLY A 295 -16.68 20.31 -0.36
CA GLY A 295 -17.18 19.84 -1.65
C GLY A 295 -17.07 18.33 -1.83
N ILE A 296 -15.86 17.79 -1.62
CA ILE A 296 -15.54 16.41 -1.99
C ILE A 296 -15.21 15.60 -0.73
N PRO A 297 -15.87 14.47 -0.49
CA PRO A 297 -15.56 13.62 0.66
C PRO A 297 -14.16 13.02 0.56
N THR A 298 -13.49 12.88 1.70
CA THR A 298 -12.11 12.34 1.77
C THR A 298 -12.06 11.03 2.57
N LEU A 299 -11.45 10.01 1.99
CA LEU A 299 -11.11 8.76 2.65
C LEU A 299 -9.62 8.76 3.02
N VAL A 300 -9.33 8.64 4.32
CA VAL A 300 -8.00 8.25 4.80
C VAL A 300 -8.04 6.77 5.15
N ALA A 301 -7.30 5.96 4.40
CA ALA A 301 -7.24 4.51 4.56
C ALA A 301 -5.83 4.09 4.99
N VAL A 302 -5.68 3.47 6.18
CA VAL A 302 -4.37 3.06 6.72
C VAL A 302 -4.36 1.59 7.09
N ASP A 303 -3.56 0.79 6.39
CA ASP A 303 -3.33 -0.61 6.74
C ASP A 303 -2.14 -0.75 7.70
N GLU A 304 -2.16 -1.79 8.53
CA GLU A 304 -1.20 -2.05 9.60
C GLU A 304 -1.08 -0.92 10.64
N VAL A 305 -2.22 -0.26 10.94
CA VAL A 305 -2.29 0.96 11.77
C VAL A 305 -1.70 0.79 13.17
N ASN A 306 -1.67 -0.44 13.69
CA ASN A 306 -1.02 -0.78 14.96
C ASN A 306 0.40 -0.21 15.07
N SER A 307 1.09 -0.06 13.94
CA SER A 307 2.43 0.52 13.85
C SER A 307 2.50 1.97 14.37
N PHE A 308 1.41 2.73 14.27
CA PHE A 308 1.33 4.11 14.79
C PHE A 308 1.05 4.17 16.30
N PHE A 309 0.73 3.04 16.93
CA PHE A 309 0.39 2.95 18.36
C PHE A 309 1.44 2.16 19.15
N ARG A 310 2.71 2.25 18.74
CA ARG A 310 3.86 1.64 19.43
C ARG A 310 5.13 2.46 19.19
N PRO A 311 6.16 2.36 20.04
CA PRO A 311 7.46 2.97 19.77
C PRO A 311 8.00 2.57 18.39
N THR A 312 8.66 3.52 17.72
CA THR A 312 9.22 3.33 16.38
C THR A 312 10.63 2.73 16.47
N GLN A 313 11.14 2.20 15.36
CA GLN A 313 12.53 1.75 15.26
C GLN A 313 13.49 2.90 14.93
N TYR A 314 12.99 4.15 14.87
CA TYR A 314 13.82 5.33 14.71
C TYR A 314 14.43 5.72 16.05
N LEU A 315 15.67 6.20 16.01
CA LEU A 315 16.41 6.54 17.22
C LEU A 315 16.60 8.06 17.34
N SER A 316 16.52 8.56 18.56
CA SER A 316 16.97 9.91 18.91
C SER A 316 18.50 10.01 18.88
N GLN A 317 19.01 11.23 19.04
CA GLN A 317 20.46 11.47 19.19
C GLN A 317 21.04 10.76 20.42
N ASP A 318 20.21 10.44 21.42
CA ASP A 318 20.59 9.73 22.64
C ASP A 318 20.46 8.19 22.50
N GLY A 319 20.16 7.70 21.30
CA GLY A 319 19.98 6.26 21.04
C GLY A 319 18.67 5.68 21.57
N LYS A 320 17.69 6.51 21.95
CA LYS A 320 16.37 6.05 22.42
C LYS A 320 15.40 5.94 21.25
N GLU A 321 14.54 4.92 21.27
CA GLU A 321 13.44 4.79 20.32
C GLU A 321 12.52 6.01 20.38
N LEU A 322 12.14 6.52 19.21
CA LEU A 322 11.20 7.64 19.10
C LEU A 322 9.76 7.13 19.19
N ASP A 323 8.92 7.86 19.92
CA ASP A 323 7.48 7.68 19.84
C ASP A 323 6.92 8.15 18.48
N PRO A 324 5.82 7.55 17.99
CA PRO A 324 5.21 7.93 16.70
C PRO A 324 4.80 9.40 16.59
N GLU A 325 4.56 10.08 17.71
CA GLU A 325 4.22 11.51 17.72
C GLU A 325 5.41 12.44 17.44
N HIS A 326 6.65 11.93 17.55
CA HIS A 326 7.85 12.71 17.20
C HIS A 326 8.11 12.73 15.70
N LEU A 327 7.60 11.77 14.93
CA LEU A 327 7.67 11.80 13.47
C LEU A 327 6.50 12.65 12.94
N LYS A 328 6.79 13.77 12.26
CA LYS A 328 5.74 14.72 11.82
C LYS A 328 4.70 14.06 10.90
N LEU A 329 5.11 13.13 10.03
CA LEU A 329 4.20 12.47 9.10
C LEU A 329 3.21 11.53 9.81
N SER A 330 3.66 10.67 10.73
CA SER A 330 2.73 9.85 11.51
C SER A 330 1.90 10.68 12.46
N LYS A 331 2.47 11.72 13.08
CA LYS A 331 1.70 12.65 13.92
C LYS A 331 0.55 13.28 13.13
N LEU A 332 0.78 13.65 11.87
CA LEU A 332 -0.26 14.19 10.98
C LEU A 332 -1.42 13.20 10.83
N PHE A 333 -1.14 11.93 10.52
CA PHE A 333 -2.19 10.90 10.41
C PHE A 333 -2.84 10.56 11.75
N LEU A 334 -2.07 10.50 12.84
CA LEU A 334 -2.57 10.30 14.20
C LEU A 334 -3.56 11.39 14.61
N ASN A 335 -3.35 12.64 14.19
CA ASN A 335 -4.31 13.71 14.45
C ASN A 335 -5.69 13.42 13.83
N TYR A 336 -5.75 12.86 12.62
CA TYR A 336 -7.02 12.50 11.97
C TYR A 336 -7.61 11.20 12.54
N ILE A 337 -6.78 10.21 12.86
CA ILE A 337 -7.21 8.93 13.44
C ILE A 337 -7.78 9.13 14.86
N SER A 338 -7.08 9.88 15.71
CA SER A 338 -7.51 10.19 17.08
C SER A 338 -8.59 11.28 17.15
N GLY A 339 -8.75 12.04 16.07
CA GLY A 339 -9.77 13.06 15.98
C GLY A 339 -9.47 14.45 16.45
N LYS A 340 -8.20 14.73 16.73
CA LYS A 340 -7.71 16.10 16.95
C LYS A 340 -7.89 16.97 15.70
N SER A 341 -7.86 16.34 14.53
CA SER A 341 -8.21 16.94 13.24
C SER A 341 -9.35 16.16 12.59
N THR A 342 -10.20 16.84 11.84
CA THR A 342 -11.39 16.24 11.21
C THR A 342 -11.58 16.77 9.79
N PHE A 343 -12.21 15.95 8.96
CA PHE A 343 -12.76 16.35 7.67
C PHE A 343 -14.24 16.65 7.86
N LYS A 344 -14.75 17.66 7.16
CA LYS A 344 -16.18 17.97 7.19
C LYS A 344 -17.05 16.91 6.53
N HIS A 345 -16.54 16.26 5.49
CA HIS A 345 -17.14 15.12 4.83
C HIS A 345 -16.08 14.05 4.57
N GLY A 346 -16.32 12.82 5.02
CA GLY A 346 -15.38 11.73 4.78
C GLY A 346 -15.24 10.75 5.93
N ALA A 347 -14.34 9.78 5.76
CA ALA A 347 -14.10 8.71 6.70
C ALA A 347 -12.60 8.48 6.93
N VAL A 348 -12.26 8.07 8.15
CA VAL A 348 -10.93 7.53 8.47
C VAL A 348 -11.10 6.06 8.76
N VAL A 349 -10.60 5.22 7.86
CA VAL A 349 -10.67 3.77 7.99
C VAL A 349 -9.26 3.22 8.17
N ALA A 350 -9.06 2.44 9.22
CA ALA A 350 -7.79 1.82 9.49
C ALA A 350 -7.95 0.31 9.63
N ALA A 351 -6.91 -0.47 9.34
CA ALA A 351 -6.90 -1.91 9.53
C ALA A 351 -5.76 -2.32 10.47
N THR A 352 -6.09 -3.18 11.43
CA THR A 352 -5.10 -3.80 12.31
C THR A 352 -4.39 -4.95 11.58
N SER A 353 -3.11 -5.20 11.91
CA SER A 353 -2.34 -6.31 11.34
C SER A 353 -1.68 -7.12 12.45
N ASN A 354 -2.10 -8.38 12.56
CA ASN A 354 -1.55 -9.37 13.49
C ASN A 354 -0.58 -10.34 12.81
N THR A 355 -0.18 -10.04 11.57
CA THR A 355 0.69 -10.90 10.76
C THR A 355 2.09 -11.00 11.36
N LEU A 356 2.62 -9.87 11.86
CA LEU A 356 3.92 -9.81 12.51
C LEU A 356 3.72 -9.54 13.99
N LEU A 357 4.20 -10.45 14.85
CA LEU A 357 5.21 -10.10 15.84
C LEU A 357 5.18 -8.66 16.38
N ALA A 358 6.04 -7.90 15.73
CA ALA A 358 6.34 -6.51 16.00
C ALA A 358 5.12 -5.59 15.86
N ASN A 359 4.14 -5.91 15.01
CA ASN A 359 3.01 -5.02 14.73
C ASN A 359 1.91 -5.08 15.79
N LYS A 360 2.07 -5.80 16.91
CA LYS A 360 1.06 -5.80 17.97
C LYS A 360 1.19 -4.56 18.84
N SER A 361 0.07 -3.85 19.05
CA SER A 361 -0.03 -2.74 20.00
C SER A 361 -1.05 -3.10 21.07
N GLU A 362 -0.58 -3.34 22.30
CA GLU A 362 -1.46 -3.69 23.40
C GLU A 362 -2.39 -2.54 23.80
N VAL A 363 -1.94 -1.30 23.66
CA VAL A 363 -2.78 -0.12 23.94
C VAL A 363 -3.94 -0.06 22.96
N LEU A 364 -3.68 -0.30 21.68
CA LEU A 364 -4.73 -0.33 20.67
C LEU A 364 -5.67 -1.53 20.87
N ASP A 365 -5.13 -2.72 21.13
CA ASP A 365 -5.94 -3.93 21.34
C ASP A 365 -6.89 -3.79 22.53
N VAL A 366 -6.41 -3.19 23.62
CA VAL A 366 -7.23 -2.91 24.81
C VAL A 366 -8.33 -1.89 24.51
N THR A 367 -7.98 -0.79 23.83
CA THR A 367 -8.93 0.30 23.59
C THR A 367 -10.00 -0.05 22.57
N LEU A 368 -9.70 -0.97 21.64
CA LEU A 368 -10.67 -1.51 20.70
C LEU A 368 -11.51 -2.66 21.29
N GLY A 369 -11.26 -3.05 22.55
CA GLY A 369 -11.97 -4.14 23.24
C GLY A 369 -11.57 -5.54 22.78
N VAL A 370 -10.44 -5.68 22.08
CA VAL A 370 -9.93 -6.98 21.58
C VAL A 370 -9.23 -7.76 22.70
N LYS A 371 -8.64 -7.07 23.68
CA LYS A 371 -7.91 -7.67 24.80
C LYS A 371 -8.30 -6.99 26.11
N GLU A 372 -8.43 -7.76 27.18
CA GLU A 372 -8.61 -7.20 28.52
C GLU A 372 -7.32 -6.56 29.08
N VAL A 373 -7.50 -5.54 29.91
CA VAL A 373 -6.38 -4.87 30.59
C VAL A 373 -5.74 -5.83 31.57
N SER A 374 -4.44 -6.08 31.42
CA SER A 374 -3.70 -6.86 32.41
C SER A 374 -3.47 -6.03 33.68
N PRO A 375 -3.82 -6.52 34.89
CA PRO A 375 -3.53 -5.82 36.15
C PRO A 375 -2.04 -5.59 36.40
N TYR A 376 -1.18 -6.40 35.77
CA TYR A 376 0.26 -6.41 36.02
C TYR A 376 1.06 -5.60 35.00
N LYS A 377 0.44 -5.15 33.91
CA LYS A 377 1.14 -4.42 32.85
C LYS A 377 0.53 -3.04 32.65
N ARG A 378 1.35 -2.01 32.88
CA ARG A 378 0.94 -0.62 32.67
C ARG A 378 0.90 -0.33 31.16
N LEU A 379 -0.21 0.27 30.72
CA LEU A 379 -0.35 0.78 29.36
C LEU A 379 0.50 2.03 29.17
N SER A 380 0.99 2.26 27.95
CA SER A 380 1.74 3.47 27.62
C SER A 380 0.84 4.70 27.72
N GLN A 381 1.19 5.61 28.64
CA GLN A 381 0.48 6.86 28.85
C GLN A 381 0.70 7.86 27.71
N THR A 382 1.78 7.73 26.94
CA THR A 382 2.04 8.57 25.76
C THR A 382 1.11 8.22 24.60
N ILE A 383 0.79 6.94 24.44
CA ILE A 383 0.03 6.43 23.28
C ILE A 383 -1.48 6.42 23.56
N LEU A 384 -1.89 6.18 24.81
CA LEU A 384 -3.30 6.09 25.22
C LEU A 384 -4.18 7.31 24.84
N PRO A 385 -3.69 8.57 24.86
CA PRO A 385 -4.48 9.72 24.40
C PRO A 385 -4.83 9.67 22.90
N TRP A 386 -4.03 8.96 22.10
CA TRP A 386 -4.22 8.87 20.66
C TRP A 386 -5.25 7.82 20.24
N THR A 387 -5.66 6.93 21.14
CA THR A 387 -6.63 5.86 20.86
C THR A 387 -8.09 6.25 21.13
N GLN A 388 -8.34 7.50 21.52
CA GLN A 388 -9.68 7.97 21.87
C GLN A 388 -10.57 8.16 20.63
N GLY A 389 -11.86 7.83 20.75
CA GLY A 389 -12.86 8.05 19.70
C GLY A 389 -12.77 7.10 18.50
N LEU A 390 -12.09 5.96 18.65
CA LEU A 390 -12.03 4.90 17.65
C LEU A 390 -13.21 3.93 17.82
N THR A 391 -13.81 3.54 16.70
CA THR A 391 -14.84 2.49 16.67
C THR A 391 -14.27 1.23 16.02
N SER A 392 -14.46 0.07 16.64
CA SER A 392 -14.00 -1.20 16.06
C SER A 392 -15.08 -1.85 15.21
N VAL A 393 -14.67 -2.44 14.08
CA VAL A 393 -15.53 -3.32 13.26
C VAL A 393 -14.77 -4.62 13.05
N GLU A 394 -15.29 -5.70 13.62
CA GLU A 394 -14.69 -7.02 13.46
C GLU A 394 -14.98 -7.59 12.07
N VAL A 395 -13.93 -8.04 11.39
CA VAL A 395 -14.02 -8.71 10.10
C VAL A 395 -14.07 -10.22 10.32
N PRO A 396 -15.22 -10.88 10.05
CA PRO A 396 -15.39 -12.30 10.30
C PRO A 396 -14.59 -13.17 9.32
N ASN A 397 -14.57 -14.48 9.55
CA ASN A 397 -14.12 -15.48 8.57
C ASN A 397 -15.21 -15.75 7.52
N TYR A 398 -14.88 -16.45 6.43
CA TYR A 398 -15.84 -16.74 5.37
C TYR A 398 -17.00 -17.60 5.84
N THR A 399 -18.20 -17.24 5.39
CA THR A 399 -19.34 -18.17 5.42
C THR A 399 -19.12 -19.29 4.39
N ARG A 400 -19.92 -20.36 4.47
CA ARG A 400 -19.83 -21.47 3.51
C ARG A 400 -20.10 -21.00 2.07
N GLU A 401 -21.03 -20.06 1.89
CA GLU A 401 -21.39 -19.50 0.60
C GLU A 401 -20.27 -18.63 0.02
N GLU A 402 -19.69 -17.74 0.84
CA GLU A 402 -18.53 -16.92 0.47
C GLU A 402 -17.33 -17.80 0.08
N ALA A 403 -17.03 -18.81 0.87
CA ALA A 403 -15.94 -19.74 0.60
C ALA A 403 -16.18 -20.55 -0.68
N LYS A 404 -17.43 -20.94 -0.96
CA LYS A 404 -17.78 -21.67 -2.18
C LYS A 404 -17.55 -20.84 -3.43
N GLY A 405 -17.94 -19.56 -3.43
CA GLY A 405 -17.68 -18.67 -4.57
C GLY A 405 -16.19 -18.43 -4.82
N VAL A 406 -15.40 -18.29 -3.75
CA VAL A 406 -13.93 -18.22 -3.85
C VAL A 406 -13.34 -19.53 -4.39
N PHE A 407 -13.85 -20.67 -3.93
CA PHE A 407 -13.44 -21.99 -4.41
C PHE A 407 -13.72 -22.17 -5.91
N ASP A 408 -14.90 -21.77 -6.37
CA ASP A 408 -15.27 -21.83 -7.79
C ASP A 408 -14.43 -20.89 -8.65
N TYR A 409 -14.05 -19.73 -8.10
CA TYR A 409 -13.09 -18.83 -8.74
C TYR A 409 -11.70 -19.48 -8.88
N TYR A 410 -11.19 -20.09 -7.82
CA TYR A 410 -9.94 -20.85 -7.84
C TYR A 410 -9.97 -22.05 -8.80
N LYS A 411 -11.13 -22.72 -8.89
CA LYS A 411 -11.37 -23.80 -9.87
C LYS A 411 -11.23 -23.29 -11.30
N LYS A 412 -11.87 -22.16 -11.62
CA LYS A 412 -11.79 -21.51 -12.95
C LYS A 412 -10.37 -21.05 -13.26
N ALA A 413 -9.65 -20.56 -12.26
CA ALA A 413 -8.24 -20.16 -12.38
C ALA A 413 -7.26 -21.34 -12.51
N ASN A 414 -7.75 -22.57 -12.35
CA ASN A 414 -6.98 -23.81 -12.47
C ASN A 414 -5.79 -23.92 -11.49
N ILE A 415 -5.93 -23.36 -10.28
CA ILE A 415 -4.84 -23.33 -9.28
C ILE A 415 -4.72 -24.61 -8.45
N PHE A 416 -5.71 -25.49 -8.49
CA PHE A 416 -5.67 -26.73 -7.73
C PHE A 416 -4.73 -27.76 -8.39
N PHE A 417 -3.99 -28.47 -7.54
CA PHE A 417 -3.23 -29.66 -7.93
C PHE A 417 -4.10 -30.91 -7.98
N ASP A 418 -5.02 -31.04 -7.02
CA ASP A 418 -5.98 -32.14 -6.93
C ASP A 418 -7.28 -31.85 -7.68
N ALA A 419 -8.10 -32.89 -7.89
CA ALA A 419 -9.41 -32.75 -8.51
C ALA A 419 -10.36 -31.90 -7.64
N ALA A 420 -10.89 -30.83 -8.23
CA ALA A 420 -11.82 -29.91 -7.57
C ALA A 420 -13.22 -30.52 -7.38
N SER A 421 -13.36 -31.30 -6.31
CA SER A 421 -14.59 -32.00 -5.89
C SER A 421 -15.22 -31.35 -4.65
N GLU A 422 -16.49 -31.65 -4.38
CA GLU A 422 -17.18 -31.14 -3.19
C GLU A 422 -16.57 -31.64 -1.86
N PRO A 423 -16.16 -32.92 -1.72
CA PRO A 423 -15.42 -33.38 -0.54
C PRO A 423 -14.10 -32.63 -0.34
N PHE A 424 -13.41 -32.30 -1.44
CA PHE A 424 -12.19 -31.49 -1.38
C PHE A 424 -12.47 -30.07 -0.87
N PHE A 425 -13.53 -29.41 -1.37
CA PHE A 425 -13.96 -28.12 -0.85
C PHE A 425 -14.26 -28.18 0.65
N LEU A 426 -15.06 -29.15 1.10
CA LEU A 426 -15.42 -29.31 2.51
C LEU A 426 -14.19 -29.51 3.40
N ASN A 427 -13.25 -30.35 2.97
CA ASN A 427 -11.99 -30.55 3.68
C ASN A 427 -11.21 -29.22 3.81
N LYS A 428 -11.04 -28.48 2.71
CA LYS A 428 -10.31 -27.20 2.73
C LYS A 428 -11.03 -26.12 3.53
N PHE A 429 -12.36 -26.09 3.52
CA PHE A 429 -13.15 -25.16 4.32
C PHE A 429 -13.04 -25.45 5.82
N ILE A 430 -13.18 -26.72 6.23
CA ILE A 430 -13.08 -27.14 7.64
C ILE A 430 -11.66 -26.91 8.18
N THR A 431 -10.62 -27.33 7.43
CA THR A 431 -9.22 -27.16 7.86
C THR A 431 -8.79 -25.69 7.99
N SER A 432 -9.39 -24.80 7.20
CA SER A 432 -9.15 -23.35 7.31
C SER A 432 -10.05 -22.65 8.33
N ASN A 433 -11.11 -23.31 8.81
CA ASN A 433 -12.18 -22.71 9.61
C ASN A 433 -12.74 -21.42 8.95
N GLY A 434 -12.85 -21.42 7.62
CA GLY A 434 -13.27 -20.25 6.83
C GLY A 434 -12.27 -19.08 6.80
N ASN A 435 -11.09 -19.18 7.42
CA ASN A 435 -10.11 -18.09 7.39
C ASN A 435 -9.56 -17.90 5.95
N PRO A 436 -9.75 -16.73 5.31
CA PRO A 436 -9.39 -16.50 3.91
C PRO A 436 -7.94 -16.83 3.57
N ARG A 437 -6.98 -16.42 4.41
CA ARG A 437 -5.55 -16.67 4.17
C ARG A 437 -5.23 -18.16 4.25
N LYS A 438 -5.72 -18.84 5.30
CA LYS A 438 -5.53 -20.29 5.47
C LYS A 438 -6.19 -21.05 4.31
N PHE A 439 -7.38 -20.62 3.89
CA PHE A 439 -8.11 -21.22 2.77
C PHE A 439 -7.37 -21.08 1.44
N PHE A 440 -6.87 -19.89 1.10
CA PHE A 440 -6.01 -19.71 -0.08
C PHE A 440 -4.76 -20.59 -0.01
N THR A 441 -4.10 -20.64 1.15
CA THR A 441 -2.86 -21.42 1.30
C THR A 441 -3.11 -22.92 1.17
N SER A 442 -4.19 -23.43 1.76
CA SER A 442 -4.56 -24.85 1.66
C SER A 442 -4.98 -25.26 0.25
N CYS A 443 -5.54 -24.32 -0.53
CA CYS A 443 -5.93 -24.50 -1.92
C CYS A 443 -4.77 -24.41 -2.91
N ALA A 444 -3.92 -23.39 -2.78
CA ALA A 444 -2.92 -23.02 -3.78
C ALA A 444 -1.51 -23.53 -3.46
N LYS A 445 -1.15 -23.68 -2.17
CA LYS A 445 0.21 -24.08 -1.76
C LYS A 445 0.29 -25.52 -1.24
N GLY A 446 -0.85 -26.20 -1.10
CA GLY A 446 -0.92 -27.57 -0.57
C GLY A 446 -0.46 -27.63 0.89
N ILE A 447 -1.39 -27.41 1.83
CA ILE A 447 -1.20 -27.81 3.23
C ILE A 447 -1.82 -29.18 3.40
#